data_AF-A0A447TGL9-F1
#
_entry.id   AF-A0A447TGL9-F1
#
_cell.length_a   1.000
_cell.length_b   1.000
_cell.length_c   1.000
_cell.angle_alpha   90.00
_cell.angle_beta   90.00
_cell.angle_gamma   90.00
#
_symmetry.space_group_name_H-M   'P 1'
#
loop_
_entity.id
_entity.type
_entity.pdbx_description
1 polymer ?
#
loop_
_entity_poly.entity_id
_entity_poly.type
_entity_poly.pdbx_seq_one_letter_code
_entity_poly.pdbx_strand_id
1 'polypeptide(L)'
;MPETGTQEVINATRAFNRMQQELQRYLQTRSQMLAGVSHDLRLPITRVRLRLEQLEEGSARQAIERDLSEMDQLIGDTLAYLRMGRATRMPCCSMWARCSRA
;
A
#
# COMPACT_ATOMS: atom_id res chain seq x y z
N MET A 1 -11.80 3.10 -19.31
CA MET A 1 -12.43 4.10 -20.18
C MET A 1 -13.46 3.42 -21.08
N PRO A 2 -14.57 4.08 -21.43
CA PRO A 2 -15.57 3.52 -22.36
C PRO A 2 -14.96 3.29 -23.75
N GLU A 3 -15.20 2.13 -24.34
CA GLU A 3 -14.66 1.71 -25.64
C GLU A 3 -15.59 2.13 -26.79
N THR A 4 -15.73 3.43 -26.99
CA THR A 4 -16.62 4.03 -28.00
C THR A 4 -15.82 4.88 -28.98
N GLY A 5 -16.15 4.85 -30.26
CA GLY A 5 -15.50 5.66 -31.30
C GLY A 5 -15.17 4.86 -32.57
N THR A 6 -14.22 5.35 -33.37
CA THR A 6 -13.72 4.60 -34.55
C THR A 6 -12.96 3.34 -34.12
N GLN A 7 -12.71 2.43 -35.06
CA GLN A 7 -12.00 1.19 -34.77
C GLN A 7 -10.59 1.44 -34.20
N GLU A 8 -9.87 2.48 -34.67
CA GLU A 8 -8.57 2.83 -34.07
C GLU A 8 -8.70 3.31 -32.62
N VAL A 9 -9.71 4.15 -32.33
CA VAL A 9 -9.99 4.66 -30.98
C VAL A 9 -10.37 3.52 -30.04
N ILE A 10 -11.21 2.57 -30.48
CA ILE A 10 -11.56 1.38 -29.70
C ILE A 10 -10.31 0.54 -29.41
N ASN A 11 -9.46 0.30 -30.41
CA ASN A 11 -8.24 -0.49 -30.24
C ASN A 11 -7.25 0.16 -29.27
N ALA A 12 -7.05 1.48 -29.39
CA ALA A 12 -6.21 2.26 -28.48
C ALA A 12 -6.77 2.25 -27.06
N THR A 13 -8.08 2.42 -26.91
CA THR A 13 -8.76 2.40 -25.60
C THR A 13 -8.63 1.03 -24.92
N ARG A 14 -8.77 -0.06 -25.68
CA ARG A 14 -8.54 -1.43 -25.17
C ARG A 14 -7.10 -1.65 -24.71
N ALA A 15 -6.12 -1.15 -25.47
CA ALA A 15 -4.72 -1.25 -25.07
C ALA A 15 -4.45 -0.47 -23.78
N PHE A 16 -4.99 0.75 -23.67
CA PHE A 16 -4.88 1.57 -22.48
C PHE A 16 -5.57 0.95 -21.27
N ASN A 17 -6.80 0.44 -21.43
CA ASN A 17 -7.54 -0.26 -20.38
C ASN A 17 -6.76 -1.48 -19.86
N ARG A 18 -6.16 -2.26 -20.76
CA ARG A 18 -5.30 -3.41 -20.39
C ARG A 18 -4.08 -2.95 -19.59
N MET A 19 -3.37 -1.93 -20.08
CA MET A 19 -2.22 -1.35 -19.36
C MET A 19 -2.61 -0.85 -17.96
N GLN A 20 -3.75 -0.15 -17.82
CA GLN A 20 -4.24 0.30 -16.51
C GLN A 20 -4.53 -0.87 -15.57
N GLN A 21 -5.14 -1.94 -16.07
CA GLN A 21 -5.42 -3.13 -15.27
C GLN A 21 -4.15 -3.85 -14.83
N GLU A 22 -3.15 -3.95 -15.70
CA GLU A 22 -1.86 -4.55 -15.37
C GLU A 22 -1.10 -3.73 -14.34
N LEU A 23 -1.07 -2.40 -14.50
CA LEU A 23 -0.46 -1.50 -13.53
C LEU A 23 -1.13 -1.59 -12.16
N GLN A 24 -2.46 -1.64 -12.11
CA GLN A 24 -3.20 -1.82 -10.85
C GLN A 24 -2.86 -3.16 -10.18
N ARG A 25 -2.82 -4.24 -10.96
CA ARG A 25 -2.42 -5.56 -10.45
C ARG A 25 -1.00 -5.54 -9.90
N TYR A 26 -0.04 -4.95 -10.62
CA TYR A 26 1.35 -4.82 -10.18
C TYR A 26 1.47 -4.07 -8.84
N LEU A 27 0.81 -2.92 -8.71
CA LEU A 27 0.82 -2.13 -7.47
C LEU A 27 0.18 -2.88 -6.30
N GLN A 28 -0.88 -3.65 -6.56
CA GLN A 28 -1.56 -4.45 -5.55
C GLN A 28 -0.68 -5.60 -5.06
N THR A 29 -0.07 -6.35 -5.98
CA THR A 29 0.87 -7.44 -5.64
C THR A 29 2.05 -6.93 -4.82
N ARG A 30 2.67 -5.82 -5.25
CA ARG A 30 3.81 -5.23 -4.52
C ARG A 30 3.41 -4.84 -3.09
N SER A 31 2.25 -4.22 -2.94
CA SER A 31 1.78 -3.82 -1.62
C SER A 31 1.41 -5.00 -0.71
N GLN A 32 0.88 -6.09 -1.27
CA GLN A 32 0.60 -7.33 -0.53
C GLN A 32 1.91 -7.98 -0.06
N MET A 33 2.91 -8.04 -0.93
CA MET A 33 4.24 -8.54 -0.60
C MET A 33 4.88 -7.74 0.55
N LEU A 34 4.82 -6.41 0.50
CA LEU A 34 5.34 -5.55 1.58
C LEU A 34 4.58 -5.71 2.90
N ALA A 35 3.27 -5.95 2.86
CA ALA A 35 2.49 -6.27 4.05
C ALA A 35 2.93 -7.61 4.69
N GLY A 36 3.24 -8.62 3.87
CA GLY A 36 3.80 -9.89 4.34
C GLY A 36 5.16 -9.70 5.02
N VAL A 37 6.09 -8.99 4.37
CA VAL A 37 7.41 -8.70 4.95
C VAL A 37 7.29 -7.96 6.29
N SER A 38 6.39 -6.98 6.39
CA SER A 38 6.15 -6.27 7.65
C SER A 38 5.64 -7.20 8.76
N HIS A 39 4.73 -8.12 8.45
CA HIS A 39 4.27 -9.12 9.41
C HIS A 39 5.43 -9.99 9.90
N ASP A 40 6.25 -10.46 8.98
CA ASP A 40 7.40 -11.30 9.28
C ASP A 40 8.47 -10.56 10.11
N LEU A 41 8.63 -9.24 9.95
CA LEU A 41 9.56 -8.41 10.73
C LEU A 41 9.07 -8.15 12.16
N ARG A 42 7.76 -8.13 12.41
CA ARG A 42 7.23 -7.96 13.78
C ARG A 42 7.64 -9.12 14.68
N LEU A 43 7.69 -10.35 14.15
CA LEU A 43 8.06 -11.53 14.93
C LEU A 43 9.50 -11.48 15.52
N PRO A 44 10.58 -11.21 14.75
CA PRO A 44 11.91 -11.03 15.30
C PRO A 44 12.01 -9.80 16.20
N ILE A 45 11.31 -8.68 15.91
CA ILE A 45 11.28 -7.51 16.81
C ILE A 45 10.73 -7.91 18.18
N THR A 46 9.57 -8.59 18.22
CA THR A 46 8.98 -9.09 19.47
C THR A 46 9.94 -10.06 20.17
N ARG A 47 10.59 -10.97 19.43
CA ARG A 47 11.57 -11.91 20.01
C ARG A 47 12.77 -11.19 20.63
N VAL A 48 13.26 -10.11 20.03
CA VAL A 48 14.33 -9.31 20.61
C VAL A 48 13.84 -8.59 21.86
N ARG A 49 12.64 -7.99 21.86
CA ARG A 49 12.04 -7.38 23.06
C ARG A 49 11.97 -8.37 24.23
N LEU A 50 11.49 -9.60 24.00
CA LEU A 50 11.45 -10.66 25.02
C LEU A 50 12.84 -11.10 25.53
N ARG A 51 13.89 -10.96 24.72
CA ARG A 51 15.27 -11.22 25.16
C ARG A 51 15.83 -10.06 25.97
N LEU A 52 15.48 -8.82 25.62
CA LEU A 52 15.86 -7.64 26.40
C LEU A 52 15.26 -7.67 27.80
N GLU A 53 14.04 -8.19 27.96
CA GLU A 53 13.39 -8.37 29.27
C GLU A 53 14.24 -9.16 30.27
N GLN A 54 15.14 -10.02 29.79
CA GLN A 54 16.03 -10.86 30.61
C GLN A 54 17.34 -10.15 31.01
N LEU A 55 17.63 -8.99 30.44
CA LEU A 55 18.82 -8.21 30.76
C LEU A 55 18.53 -7.25 31.91
N GLU A 56 19.57 -6.93 32.69
CA GLU A 56 19.45 -5.90 33.71
C GLU A 56 19.12 -4.54 33.09
N GLU A 57 18.34 -3.75 33.83
CA GLU A 57 17.97 -2.41 33.42
C GLU A 57 19.21 -1.51 33.28
N GLY A 58 19.27 -0.76 32.20
CA GLY A 58 20.42 0.06 31.88
C GLY A 58 20.25 0.87 30.61
N SER A 59 21.15 1.84 30.40
CA SER A 59 21.10 2.76 29.26
C SER A 59 21.14 2.04 27.91
N ALA A 60 21.90 0.94 27.81
CA ALA A 60 21.99 0.12 26.61
C ALA A 60 20.67 -0.59 26.29
N ARG A 61 20.02 -1.18 27.30
CA ARG A 61 18.71 -1.82 27.13
C ARG A 61 17.67 -0.82 26.62
N GLN A 62 17.59 0.35 27.27
CA GLN A 62 16.66 1.41 26.89
C GLN A 62 16.94 1.97 25.48
N ALA A 63 18.21 2.04 25.07
CA ALA A 63 18.57 2.43 23.71
C ALA A 63 18.04 1.42 22.68
N ILE A 64 18.27 0.13 22.90
CA ILE A 64 17.78 -0.91 21.99
C ILE A 64 16.25 -0.94 21.97
N GLU A 65 15.57 -0.75 23.10
CA GLU A 65 14.10 -0.66 23.14
C GLU A 65 13.57 0.51 22.30
N ARG A 66 14.23 1.68 22.35
CA ARG A 66 13.90 2.83 21.50
C ARG A 66 14.11 2.52 20.03
N ASP A 67 15.25 1.94 19.66
CA ASP A 67 15.54 1.57 18.27
C ASP A 67 14.49 0.57 17.73
N LEU A 68 14.10 -0.43 18.53
CA LEU A 68 13.05 -1.39 18.17
C LEU A 68 11.67 -0.75 18.06
N SER A 69 11.39 0.32 18.81
CA SER A 69 10.15 1.10 18.68
C SER A 69 10.15 1.93 17.41
N GLU A 70 11.28 2.58 17.09
CA GLU A 70 11.45 3.36 15.87
C GLU A 70 11.32 2.48 14.63
N MET A 71 11.94 1.29 14.63
CA MET A 71 11.79 0.32 13.55
C MET A 71 10.32 -0.06 13.30
N ASP A 72 9.54 -0.35 14.35
CA ASP A 72 8.12 -0.70 14.21
C ASP A 72 7.28 0.48 13.68
N GLN A 73 7.60 1.71 14.10
CA GLN A 73 6.97 2.93 13.58
C GLN A 73 7.28 3.14 12.10
N LEU A 74 8.55 3.08 11.69
CA LEU A 74 8.96 3.24 10.29
C LEU A 74 8.31 2.20 9.37
N ILE A 75 8.19 0.96 9.84
CA ILE A 75 7.47 -0.11 9.13
C ILE A 75 5.99 0.27 8.99
N GLY A 76 5.36 0.72 10.08
CA GLY A 76 3.96 1.16 10.10
C GLY A 76 3.67 2.29 9.11
N ASP A 77 4.51 3.34 9.13
CA ASP A 77 4.38 4.51 8.27
C ASP A 77 4.55 4.17 6.79
N THR A 78 5.53 3.32 6.48
CA THR A 78 5.75 2.84 5.11
C THR A 78 4.51 2.10 4.58
N LEU A 79 3.90 1.25 5.40
CA LEU A 79 2.66 0.56 5.01
C LEU A 79 1.47 1.50 4.89
N ALA A 80 1.35 2.50 5.76
CA ALA A 80 0.30 3.50 5.70
C ALA A 80 0.39 4.31 4.38
N TYR A 81 1.59 4.77 4.04
CA TYR A 81 1.88 5.47 2.78
C TYR A 81 1.45 4.66 1.55
N LEU A 82 1.81 3.37 1.50
CA LEU A 82 1.46 2.48 0.39
C LEU A 82 -0.05 2.22 0.26
N ARG A 83 -0.81 2.34 1.35
CA ARG A 83 -2.28 2.22 1.34
C ARG A 83 -2.96 3.50 0.85
N MET A 84 -2.42 4.68 1.20
CA MET A 84 -2.98 5.98 0.77
C MET A 84 -2.97 6.15 -0.75
N GLY A 85 -1.96 5.63 -1.45
CA GLY A 85 -1.90 5.61 -2.92
C GLY A 85 -3.03 4.84 -3.62
N ARG A 86 -3.87 4.08 -2.88
CA ARG A 86 -5.04 3.38 -3.42
C ARG A 86 -6.37 4.13 -3.22
N ALA A 87 -6.42 5.17 -2.39
CA ALA A 87 -7.67 5.83 -1.97
C ALA A 87 -8.23 6.81 -3.02
N THR A 88 -7.55 7.07 -4.13
CA THR A 88 -8.06 7.87 -5.24
C THR A 88 -8.80 7.01 -6.28
N ARG A 89 -9.96 6.49 -5.88
CA ARG A 89 -11.06 6.27 -6.81
C ARG A 89 -12.24 7.10 -6.35
N MET A 90 -12.31 8.35 -6.82
CA MET A 90 -13.61 9.00 -6.98
C MET A 90 -14.37 8.20 -8.04
N PRO A 91 -15.53 7.59 -7.73
CA PRO A 91 -16.36 7.02 -8.77
C PRO A 91 -16.88 8.19 -9.63
N CYS A 92 -16.31 8.33 -10.83
CA CYS A 92 -16.75 9.26 -11.86
C CYS A 92 -18.09 8.81 -12.49
N CYS A 93 -19.08 8.45 -11.66
CA CYS A 93 -20.32 7.83 -12.13
C CYS A 93 -21.61 8.37 -11.49
N SER A 94 -21.55 9.51 -10.77
CA SER A 94 -22.78 10.17 -10.26
C SER A 94 -23.00 11.59 -10.79
N MET A 95 -22.07 12.13 -11.60
CA MET A 95 -22.17 13.48 -12.17
C MET A 95 -22.60 13.51 -13.65
N TRP A 96 -22.28 12.49 -14.45
CA TRP A 96 -22.60 12.47 -15.89
C TRP A 96 -24.02 12.01 -16.25
N ALA A 97 -24.77 11.39 -15.34
CA ALA A 97 -26.16 10.99 -15.58
C ALA A 97 -27.19 12.15 -15.48
N ARG A 98 -26.76 13.34 -15.02
CA ARG A 98 -27.61 14.53 -14.90
C ARG A 98 -27.45 15.57 -16.02
N CYS A 99 -26.43 15.46 -16.87
CA CYS A 99 -26.19 16.41 -17.98
C CYS A 99 -26.77 15.99 -19.33
N SER A 100 -27.38 14.81 -19.47
CA SER A 100 -28.02 14.38 -20.74
C SER A 100 -29.54 14.55 -20.72
N ARG A 101 -30.08 15.37 -19.82
CA ARG A 101 -31.53 15.60 -19.66
C ARG A 101 -31.86 17.01 -19.15
N ALA A 102 -31.09 18.00 -19.61
CA ALA A 102 -31.42 19.43 -19.54
C ALA A 102 -31.10 20.05 -20.91
#